data_AF-A0A822RGJ1-F1
#
_entry.id   AF-A0A822RGJ1-F1
#
_cell.length_a   1.000
_cell.length_b   1.000
_cell.length_c   1.000
_cell.angle_alpha   90.00
_cell.angle_beta   90.00
_cell.angle_gamma   90.00
#
_symmetry.space_group_name_H-M   'P 1'
#
loop_
_entity.id
_entity.type
_entity.pdbx_description
1 polymer ?
#
loop_
_entity_poly.entity_id
_entity_poly.type
_entity_poly.pdbx_seq_one_letter_code
_entity_poly.pdbx_strand_id
1 'polypeptide(L)'
;METRNEKFRRLSEARMTKVFSILNILRNQSDKSKYSFSEADIKELFGALEQKGEEIKEFFTSPITIKTVNLKQEFNYSSTDTSNDKEVYFKKLSTARVEKIFSLMNLLTNLSNKSNYSYNDWEIEELFTAYDEEVKKCKVFFEEKRTVFKYSEQAIKY
;
A
#
# COMPACT_ATOMS: atom_id res chain seq x y z
N MET A 1 6.93 -6.74 -32.75
CA MET A 1 7.03 -7.78 -31.70
C MET A 1 7.39 -7.07 -30.42
N GLU A 2 6.63 -7.28 -29.33
CA GLU A 2 6.89 -6.62 -28.04
C GLU A 2 8.19 -7.19 -27.42
N THR A 3 9.08 -6.31 -26.97
CA THR A 3 10.29 -6.68 -26.23
C THR A 3 9.95 -7.10 -24.80
N ARG A 4 10.87 -7.81 -24.13
CA ARG A 4 10.69 -8.20 -22.72
C ARG A 4 10.52 -6.99 -21.77
N ASN A 5 11.12 -5.86 -22.11
CA ASN A 5 11.01 -4.62 -21.33
C ASN A 5 9.67 -3.90 -21.59
N GLU A 6 9.25 -3.76 -22.85
CA GLU A 6 7.93 -3.21 -23.16
C GLU A 6 6.81 -4.03 -22.48
N LYS A 7 6.93 -5.36 -22.51
CA LYS A 7 6.00 -6.27 -21.81
C LYS A 7 6.00 -6.05 -20.31
N PHE A 8 7.17 -5.83 -19.70
CA PHE A 8 7.29 -5.50 -18.28
C PHE A 8 6.52 -4.21 -17.97
N ARG A 9 6.84 -3.11 -18.67
CA ARG A 9 6.23 -1.79 -18.46
C ARG A 9 4.71 -1.84 -18.60
N ARG A 10 4.21 -2.38 -19.71
CA ARG A 10 2.76 -2.49 -19.95
C ARG A 10 2.05 -3.25 -18.84
N LEU A 11 2.62 -4.35 -18.35
CA LEU A 11 2.00 -5.16 -17.30
C LEU A 11 2.11 -4.51 -15.92
N SER A 12 3.25 -3.91 -15.57
CA SER A 12 3.44 -3.22 -14.29
C SER A 12 2.55 -1.98 -14.21
N GLU A 13 2.50 -1.15 -15.26
CA GLU A 13 1.62 0.01 -15.38
C GLU A 13 0.15 -0.39 -15.23
N ALA A 14 -0.31 -1.39 -15.98
CA ALA A 14 -1.70 -1.83 -15.91
C ALA A 14 -2.11 -2.36 -14.53
N ARG A 15 -1.19 -3.02 -13.82
CA ARG A 15 -1.44 -3.54 -12.46
C ARG A 15 -1.40 -2.42 -11.43
N MET A 16 -0.41 -1.55 -11.48
CA MET A 16 -0.27 -0.42 -10.58
C MET A 16 -1.44 0.57 -10.73
N THR A 17 -1.90 0.81 -11.96
CA THR A 17 -3.11 1.62 -12.22
C THR A 17 -4.35 1.06 -11.49
N LYS A 18 -4.50 -0.27 -11.45
CA LYS A 18 -5.61 -0.90 -10.71
C LYS A 18 -5.44 -0.76 -9.20
N VAL A 19 -4.21 -0.85 -8.69
CA VAL A 19 -3.90 -0.58 -7.28
C VAL A 19 -4.28 0.86 -6.92
N PHE A 20 -3.90 1.84 -7.73
CA PHE A 20 -4.26 3.25 -7.54
C PHE A 20 -5.78 3.48 -7.59
N SER A 21 -6.48 2.81 -8.50
CA SER A 21 -7.94 2.84 -8.52
C SER A 21 -8.56 2.34 -7.20
N ILE A 22 -7.98 1.30 -6.59
CA ILE A 22 -8.47 0.78 -5.30
C ILE A 22 -8.11 1.72 -4.14
N LEU A 23 -6.91 2.31 -4.14
CA LEU A 23 -6.53 3.34 -3.15
C LEU A 23 -7.48 4.56 -3.22
N ASN A 24 -7.86 4.98 -4.43
CA ASN A 24 -8.81 6.08 -4.62
C ASN A 24 -10.21 5.77 -4.07
N ILE A 25 -10.72 4.55 -4.20
CA ILE A 25 -11.99 4.19 -3.56
C ILE A 25 -11.84 3.98 -2.05
N LEU A 26 -10.69 3.49 -1.57
CA LEU A 26 -10.38 3.35 -0.14
C LEU A 26 -10.46 4.70 0.55
N ARG A 27 -9.90 5.75 -0.08
CA ARG A 27 -9.99 7.15 0.38
C ARG A 27 -11.41 7.60 0.76
N ASN A 28 -12.44 7.15 0.05
CA ASN A 28 -13.84 7.49 0.36
C ASN A 28 -14.29 7.02 1.74
N GLN A 29 -13.57 6.08 2.36
CA GLN A 29 -13.85 5.64 3.73
C GLN A 29 -13.37 6.61 4.81
N SER A 30 -12.70 7.71 4.44
CA SER A 30 -12.34 8.75 5.39
C SER A 30 -13.51 9.66 5.80
N ASP A 31 -14.67 9.48 5.16
CA ASP A 31 -15.91 10.20 5.49
C ASP A 31 -16.42 9.80 6.88
N LYS A 32 -16.01 10.59 7.90
CA LYS A 32 -16.39 10.41 9.32
C LYS A 32 -17.90 10.51 9.58
N SER A 33 -18.71 10.96 8.61
CA SER A 33 -20.18 10.91 8.74
C SER A 33 -20.72 9.49 8.58
N LYS A 34 -20.05 8.66 7.78
CA LYS A 34 -20.44 7.28 7.44
C LYS A 34 -19.65 6.24 8.21
N TYR A 35 -18.40 6.53 8.51
CA TYR A 35 -17.45 5.59 9.10
C TYR A 35 -16.93 6.09 10.45
N SER A 36 -16.54 5.14 11.29
CA SER A 36 -15.82 5.38 12.54
C SER A 36 -14.54 4.55 12.50
N PHE A 37 -13.44 5.10 12.99
CA PHE A 37 -12.16 4.43 13.08
C PHE A 37 -11.29 5.15 14.09
N SER A 38 -10.41 4.40 14.76
CA SER A 38 -9.40 4.91 15.67
C SER A 38 -8.10 5.23 14.93
N GLU A 39 -7.20 5.97 15.57
CA GLU A 39 -5.84 6.17 15.07
C GLU A 39 -5.09 4.82 14.93
N ALA A 40 -5.35 3.88 15.83
CA ALA A 40 -4.77 2.53 15.77
C ALA A 40 -5.23 1.79 14.50
N ASP A 41 -6.51 1.87 14.15
CA ASP A 41 -7.03 1.26 12.92
C ASP A 41 -6.33 1.85 11.68
N ILE A 42 -6.15 3.16 11.63
CA ILE A 42 -5.46 3.84 10.52
C ILE A 42 -3.99 3.43 10.46
N LYS A 43 -3.32 3.32 11.61
CA LYS A 43 -1.93 2.85 11.69
C LYS A 43 -1.78 1.43 11.18
N GLU A 44 -2.67 0.51 11.56
CA GLU A 44 -2.67 -0.87 11.09
C GLU A 44 -2.95 -0.97 9.59
N LEU A 45 -3.99 -0.27 9.12
CA LEU A 45 -4.41 -0.26 7.72
C LEU A 45 -3.28 0.19 6.79
N PHE A 46 -2.68 1.35 7.08
CA PHE A 46 -1.64 1.91 6.22
C PHE A 46 -0.27 1.26 6.45
N GLY A 47 0.04 0.82 7.67
CA GLY A 47 1.24 0.04 7.93
C GLY A 47 1.24 -1.29 7.16
N ALA A 48 0.08 -1.93 6.98
CA ALA A 48 -0.05 -3.12 6.17
C ALA A 48 0.17 -2.87 4.67
N LEU A 49 -0.26 -1.72 4.15
CA LEU A 49 -0.01 -1.31 2.76
C LEU A 49 1.46 -0.95 2.54
N GLU A 50 2.06 -0.18 3.46
CA GLU A 50 3.49 0.18 3.42
C GLU A 50 4.36 -1.09 3.45
N GLN A 51 4.10 -2.02 4.39
CA GLN A 51 4.79 -3.31 4.46
C GLN A 51 4.61 -4.13 3.18
N LYS A 52 3.44 -4.04 2.52
CA LYS A 52 3.19 -4.74 1.27
C LYS A 52 4.04 -4.22 0.12
N GLY A 53 4.28 -2.91 0.06
CA GLY A 53 5.19 -2.32 -0.93
C GLY A 53 6.59 -2.90 -0.81
N GLU A 54 7.14 -2.88 0.40
CA GLU A 54 8.48 -3.42 0.71
C GLU A 54 8.59 -4.92 0.40
N GLU A 55 7.62 -5.73 0.88
CA GLU A 55 7.58 -7.17 0.63
C GLU A 55 7.69 -7.51 -0.87
N ILE A 56 7.05 -6.71 -1.73
CA ILE A 56 7.00 -6.98 -3.16
C ILE A 56 8.22 -6.40 -3.88
N LYS A 57 8.75 -5.26 -3.41
CA LYS A 57 9.99 -4.66 -3.92
C LYS A 57 11.18 -5.61 -3.75
N GLU A 58 11.24 -6.32 -2.62
CA GLU A 58 12.30 -7.30 -2.33
C GLU A 58 12.44 -8.39 -3.41
N PHE A 59 11.35 -8.78 -4.09
CA PHE A 59 11.40 -9.77 -5.18
C PHE A 59 12.17 -9.28 -6.42
N PHE A 60 12.29 -7.96 -6.60
CA PHE A 60 12.97 -7.37 -7.74
C PHE A 60 14.45 -7.06 -7.47
N THR A 61 14.78 -6.79 -6.20
CA THR A 61 16.12 -6.35 -5.78
C THR A 61 16.97 -7.50 -5.20
N SER A 62 16.34 -8.52 -4.62
CA SER A 62 17.06 -9.62 -3.98
C SER A 62 17.49 -10.71 -4.97
N PRO A 63 18.63 -11.38 -4.72
CA PRO A 63 18.99 -12.59 -5.47
C PRO A 63 17.90 -13.67 -5.33
N ILE A 64 17.77 -14.50 -6.37
CA ILE A 64 16.65 -15.41 -6.72
C ILE A 64 16.08 -16.30 -5.58
N THR A 65 16.78 -16.42 -4.45
CA THR A 65 16.46 -17.29 -3.30
C THR A 65 15.14 -16.95 -2.57
N ILE A 66 14.50 -15.79 -2.82
CA ILE A 66 13.28 -15.34 -2.11
C ILE A 66 11.97 -15.89 -2.72
N LYS A 67 12.01 -16.66 -3.82
CA LYS A 67 10.79 -17.16 -4.51
C LYS A 67 9.88 -18.09 -3.69
N THR A 68 10.27 -18.48 -2.48
CA THR A 68 9.50 -19.33 -1.56
C THR A 68 8.83 -18.59 -0.40
N VAL A 69 8.87 -17.26 -0.35
CA VAL A 69 8.17 -16.50 0.69
C VAL A 69 6.66 -16.60 0.49
N ASN A 70 5.94 -16.98 1.56
CA ASN A 70 4.49 -16.98 1.59
C ASN A 70 3.99 -15.53 1.61
N LEU A 71 3.62 -15.02 0.44
CA LEU A 71 3.15 -13.66 0.26
C LEU A 71 1.89 -13.41 1.07
N LYS A 72 1.86 -12.32 1.85
CA LYS A 72 0.66 -11.95 2.62
C LYS A 72 -0.53 -11.71 1.68
N GLN A 73 -1.64 -12.42 1.92
CA GLN A 73 -2.89 -12.28 1.15
C GLN A 73 -4.02 -11.64 1.96
N GLU A 74 -4.00 -11.86 3.28
CA GLU A 74 -5.06 -11.46 4.19
C GLU A 74 -4.63 -10.26 5.05
N PHE A 75 -5.61 -9.46 5.45
CA PHE A 75 -5.42 -8.35 6.37
C PHE A 75 -6.49 -8.36 7.45
N ASN A 76 -6.06 -8.32 8.71
CA ASN A 76 -6.94 -8.35 9.87
C ASN A 76 -6.55 -7.22 10.82
N TYR A 77 -7.56 -6.54 11.36
CA TYR A 77 -7.37 -5.59 12.45
C TYR A 77 -7.14 -6.34 13.77
N SER A 78 -6.35 -5.76 14.67
CA SER A 78 -6.12 -6.33 16.01
C SER A 78 -7.34 -6.24 16.91
N SER A 79 -8.12 -5.16 16.78
CA SER A 79 -9.34 -4.92 17.55
C SER A 79 -10.55 -5.57 16.89
N THR A 80 -11.28 -6.37 17.69
CA THR A 80 -12.50 -7.07 17.29
C THR A 80 -13.76 -6.46 17.91
N ASP A 81 -13.74 -5.18 18.29
CA ASP A 81 -14.93 -4.56 18.87
C ASP A 81 -16.08 -4.55 17.84
N THR A 82 -17.21 -5.14 18.22
CA THR A 82 -18.42 -5.23 17.40
C THR A 82 -19.54 -4.31 17.87
N SER A 83 -19.28 -3.44 18.85
CA SER A 83 -20.30 -2.56 19.44
C SER A 83 -20.68 -1.38 18.55
N ASN A 84 -19.76 -0.93 17.68
CA ASN A 84 -19.96 0.22 16.79
C ASN A 84 -20.12 -0.22 15.33
N ASP A 85 -21.34 -0.18 14.82
CA ASP A 85 -21.66 -0.58 13.44
C ASP A 85 -20.87 0.19 12.37
N LYS A 86 -20.59 1.48 12.58
CA LYS A 86 -19.81 2.29 11.62
C LYS A 86 -18.35 1.83 11.56
N GLU A 87 -17.81 1.41 12.69
CA GLU A 87 -16.45 0.88 12.78
C GLU A 87 -16.35 -0.53 12.22
N VAL A 88 -17.30 -1.41 12.55
CA VAL A 88 -17.40 -2.75 11.97
C VAL A 88 -17.50 -2.66 10.45
N TYR A 89 -18.36 -1.77 9.94
CA TYR A 89 -18.51 -1.57 8.50
C TYR A 89 -17.24 -1.01 7.84
N PHE A 90 -16.58 -0.04 8.49
CA PHE A 90 -15.29 0.49 8.06
C PHE A 90 -14.25 -0.64 7.93
N LYS A 91 -14.08 -1.44 8.99
CA LYS A 91 -13.09 -2.52 9.06
C LYS A 91 -13.35 -3.57 7.98
N LYS A 92 -14.58 -4.07 7.88
CA LYS A 92 -14.97 -5.04 6.84
C LYS A 92 -14.66 -4.56 5.43
N LEU A 93 -15.05 -3.32 5.11
CA LEU A 93 -14.91 -2.79 3.75
C LEU A 93 -13.45 -2.44 3.41
N SER A 94 -12.70 -1.90 4.37
CA SER A 94 -11.27 -1.59 4.19
C SER A 94 -10.46 -2.87 4.05
N THR A 95 -10.73 -3.91 4.84
CA THR A 95 -10.11 -5.24 4.68
C THR A 95 -10.27 -5.78 3.27
N ALA A 96 -11.50 -5.85 2.76
CA ALA A 96 -11.74 -6.37 1.41
C ALA A 96 -10.98 -5.57 0.31
N ARG A 97 -10.76 -4.27 0.51
CA ARG A 97 -10.03 -3.41 -0.44
C ARG A 97 -8.52 -3.62 -0.34
N VAL A 98 -7.98 -3.69 0.88
CA VAL A 98 -6.56 -3.99 1.12
C VAL A 98 -6.19 -5.35 0.58
N GLU A 99 -7.00 -6.38 0.82
CA GLU A 99 -6.75 -7.73 0.32
C GLU A 99 -6.78 -7.79 -1.21
N LYS A 100 -7.65 -6.98 -1.84
CA LYS A 100 -7.63 -6.82 -3.30
C LYS A 100 -6.35 -6.15 -3.79
N ILE A 101 -5.83 -5.15 -3.07
CA ILE A 101 -4.50 -4.58 -3.35
C ILE A 101 -3.42 -5.65 -3.17
N PHE A 102 -3.46 -6.43 -2.09
CA PHE A 102 -2.49 -7.49 -1.83
C PHE A 102 -2.46 -8.51 -2.96
N SER A 103 -3.62 -8.93 -3.44
CA SER A 103 -3.73 -9.83 -4.59
C SER A 103 -3.07 -9.25 -5.85
N LEU A 104 -3.32 -7.98 -6.18
CA LEU A 104 -2.69 -7.32 -7.33
C LEU A 104 -1.18 -7.16 -7.18
N MET A 105 -0.74 -6.79 -5.98
CA MET A 105 0.67 -6.66 -5.64
C MET A 105 1.38 -8.01 -5.69
N ASN A 106 0.74 -9.09 -5.24
CA ASN A 106 1.25 -10.46 -5.38
C ASN A 106 1.46 -10.85 -6.84
N LEU A 107 0.57 -10.42 -7.74
CA LEU A 107 0.76 -10.67 -9.17
C LEU A 107 1.99 -9.96 -9.73
N LEU A 108 2.36 -8.77 -9.22
CA LEU A 108 3.57 -8.04 -9.64
C LEU A 108 4.83 -8.86 -9.43
N THR A 109 4.91 -9.72 -8.40
CA THR A 109 6.08 -10.59 -8.16
C THR A 109 6.43 -11.45 -9.37
N ASN A 110 5.45 -11.86 -10.18
CA ASN A 110 5.70 -12.62 -11.42
C ASN A 110 6.56 -11.85 -12.43
N LEU A 111 6.52 -10.51 -12.39
CA LEU A 111 7.31 -9.65 -13.25
C LEU A 111 8.78 -9.58 -12.84
N SER A 112 9.14 -10.04 -11.63
CA SER A 112 10.53 -10.12 -11.18
C SER A 112 11.35 -11.15 -11.97
N ASN A 113 10.71 -12.09 -12.68
CA ASN A 113 11.42 -13.14 -13.39
C ASN A 113 12.18 -12.61 -14.62
N LYS A 114 13.49 -12.37 -14.46
CA LYS A 114 14.41 -11.87 -15.50
C LYS A 114 14.60 -12.80 -16.71
N SER A 115 14.10 -14.04 -16.69
CA SER A 115 14.01 -14.87 -17.90
C SER A 115 12.98 -14.34 -18.88
N ASN A 116 11.84 -13.87 -18.36
CA ASN A 116 10.67 -13.49 -19.14
C ASN A 116 10.56 -11.97 -19.35
N TYR A 117 11.20 -11.21 -18.46
CA TYR A 117 11.13 -9.75 -18.42
C TYR A 117 12.53 -9.14 -18.39
N SER A 118 12.61 -7.88 -18.78
CA SER A 118 13.83 -7.09 -18.66
C SER A 118 13.45 -5.75 -18.05
N TYR A 119 14.15 -5.34 -17.02
CA TYR A 119 13.97 -4.06 -16.35
C TYR A 119 15.30 -3.68 -15.70
N ASN A 120 15.49 -2.40 -15.42
CA ASN A 120 16.64 -1.94 -14.65
C ASN A 120 16.21 -1.33 -13.31
N ASP A 121 17.18 -1.04 -12.44
CA ASP A 121 16.93 -0.68 -11.05
C ASP A 121 16.13 0.63 -10.92
N TRP A 122 16.35 1.62 -11.80
CA TRP A 122 15.54 2.86 -11.83
C TRP A 122 14.06 2.57 -12.06
N GLU A 123 13.75 1.56 -12.88
CA GLU A 123 12.40 1.18 -13.28
C GLU A 123 11.63 0.59 -12.10
N ILE A 124 12.37 -0.09 -11.22
CA ILE A 124 11.86 -0.66 -9.98
C ILE A 124 11.69 0.45 -8.94
N GLU A 125 12.69 1.32 -8.78
CA GLU A 125 12.60 2.45 -7.85
C GLU A 125 11.44 3.40 -8.19
N GLU A 126 11.24 3.73 -9.46
CA GLU A 126 10.11 4.57 -9.92
C GLU A 126 8.77 3.91 -9.60
N LEU A 127 8.62 2.61 -9.89
CA LEU A 127 7.37 1.87 -9.67
C LEU A 127 6.96 1.85 -8.19
N PHE A 128 7.91 1.58 -7.29
CA PHE A 128 7.62 1.48 -5.85
C PHE A 128 7.58 2.84 -5.16
N THR A 129 8.34 3.83 -5.62
CA THR A 129 8.17 5.23 -5.17
C THR A 129 6.77 5.72 -5.48
N ALA A 130 6.26 5.47 -6.69
CA ALA A 130 4.90 5.82 -7.06
C ALA A 130 3.84 5.12 -6.19
N TYR A 131 4.06 3.85 -5.82
CA TYR A 131 3.22 3.14 -4.87
C TYR A 131 3.20 3.80 -3.49
N ASP A 132 4.38 4.04 -2.91
CA ASP A 132 4.52 4.63 -1.57
C ASP A 132 3.91 6.02 -1.49
N GLU A 133 4.13 6.84 -2.52
CA GLU A 133 3.52 8.16 -2.62
C GLU A 133 2.00 8.08 -2.64
N GLU A 134 1.41 7.16 -3.40
CA GLU A 134 -0.04 7.05 -3.52
C GLU A 134 -0.68 6.51 -2.23
N VAL A 135 0.01 5.59 -1.54
CA VAL A 135 -0.39 5.14 -0.19
C VAL A 135 -0.37 6.31 0.79
N LYS A 136 0.71 7.12 0.81
CA LYS A 136 0.82 8.33 1.65
C LYS A 136 -0.25 9.35 1.32
N LYS A 137 -0.50 9.64 0.04
CA LYS A 137 -1.56 10.55 -0.43
C LYS A 137 -2.94 10.07 0.03
N CYS A 138 -3.19 8.77 0.02
CA CYS A 138 -4.44 8.20 0.54
C CYS A 138 -4.57 8.37 2.05
N LYS A 139 -3.49 8.09 2.81
CA LYS A 139 -3.46 8.17 4.28
C LYS A 139 -3.84 9.55 4.82
N VAL A 140 -3.36 10.62 4.18
CA VAL A 140 -3.64 12.01 4.58
C VAL A 140 -5.13 12.32 4.69
N PHE A 141 -6.01 11.62 3.96
CA PHE A 141 -7.47 11.83 4.06
C PHE A 141 -8.07 11.32 5.37
N PHE A 142 -7.40 10.39 6.06
CA PHE A 142 -7.84 9.79 7.32
C PHE A 142 -7.29 10.53 8.55
N GLU A 143 -6.21 11.30 8.36
CA GLU A 143 -5.56 12.06 9.42
C GLU A 143 -6.34 13.33 9.78
N GLU A 144 -6.17 13.78 11.02
CA GLU A 144 -6.75 15.05 11.44
C GLU A 144 -6.01 16.22 10.79
N LYS A 145 -6.77 17.22 10.36
CA LYS A 145 -6.18 18.43 9.80
C LYS A 145 -5.39 19.15 10.89
N ARG A 146 -4.15 19.50 10.59
CA ARG A 146 -3.36 20.40 11.44
C ARG A 146 -4.09 21.75 11.52
N THR A 147 -4.54 22.10 12.72
CA THR A 147 -5.20 23.37 13.02
C THR A 147 -4.26 24.37 13.69
N VAL A 148 -3.13 23.89 14.21
CA VAL A 148 -2.14 24.70 14.92
C VAL A 148 -0.75 24.32 14.44
N PHE A 149 0.08 25.33 14.17
CA PHE A 149 1.50 25.19 13.91
C PHE A 149 2.30 25.57 15.16
N LYS A 150 3.32 24.80 15.52
CA LYS A 150 4.26 25.12 16.60
C LYS A 150 5.68 24.81 16.14
N TYR A 151 6.60 25.74 16.37
CA TYR A 151 8.03 25.49 16.22
C TYR A 151 8.50 24.53 17.32
N SER A 152 9.49 23.69 17.02
CA SER A 152 10.19 22.91 18.04
C SER A 152 10.98 23.84 18.96
N GLU A 153 10.91 23.63 20.28
CA GLU A 153 11.75 24.37 21.23
C GLU A 153 13.23 24.12 20.93
N GLN A 154 14.04 25.19 20.87
CA GLN A 154 15.49 25.06 20.75
C GLN A 154 16.00 24.41 22.03
N ALA A 155 16.61 23.22 21.91
CA ALA A 155 17.35 22.63 23.00
C ALA A 155 18.53 23.56 23.35
N ILE A 156 18.38 24.33 24.43
CA ILE A 156 19.48 25.11 25.00
C ILE A 156 20.49 24.09 25.55
N LYS A 157 21.56 23.84 24.79
CA LYS A 157 22.76 23.18 25.30
C LYS A 157 23.47 24.18 26.21
N TYR A 158 23.44 23.92 27.52
CA TYR A 158 24.36 24.51 28.48
C TYR A 158 25.70 23.77 28.45
#